data_AF-A0AAV5TR02-F1
#
_entry.id   AF-A0AAV5TR02-F1
#
_cell.length_a   1.000
_cell.length_b   1.000
_cell.length_c   1.000
_cell.angle_alpha   90.00
_cell.angle_beta   90.00
_cell.angle_gamma   90.00
#
_symmetry.space_group_name_H-M   'P 1'
#
loop_
_entity.id
_entity.type
_entity.pdbx_description
1 polymer ?
#
loop_
_entity_poly.entity_id
_entity_poly.type
_entity_poly.pdbx_seq_one_letter_code
_entity_poly.pdbx_strand_id
1 'polypeptide(L)'
;KVELHLHLAGAIRFETLLELSKSKGIPLGNATTVPELKKLLVTYTPKNLAAVLAAFEIFLPVVTDDLDAIERISYELCEDQAKEGVIYFEA
;
A
#
# COMPACT_ATOMS: atom_id res chain seq x y z
N LYS A 1 -7.18 -20.68 0.14
CA LYS A 1 -5.69 -20.53 0.07
C LYS A 1 -5.17 -20.15 1.46
N VAL A 2 -3.89 -20.36 1.71
CA VAL A 2 -3.20 -19.91 2.93
C VAL A 2 -2.03 -19.02 2.48
N GLU A 3 -1.88 -17.83 3.07
CA GLU A 3 -0.82 -16.87 2.75
C GLU A 3 0.00 -16.51 3.99
N LEU A 4 1.24 -16.99 4.05
CA LEU A 4 2.09 -16.84 5.25
C LEU A 4 3.17 -15.75 5.11
N HIS A 5 3.23 -15.09 3.96
CA HIS A 5 4.20 -14.03 3.72
C HIS A 5 3.51 -12.88 3.00
N LEU A 6 2.97 -11.97 3.80
CA LEU A 6 2.33 -10.75 3.36
C LEU A 6 2.83 -9.61 4.24
N HIS A 7 2.91 -8.40 3.69
CA HIS A 7 3.30 -7.21 4.45
C HIS A 7 2.14 -6.24 4.38
N LEU A 8 1.53 -5.89 5.52
CA LEU A 8 0.42 -4.93 5.55
C LEU A 8 0.75 -3.63 4.80
N ALA A 9 1.91 -3.04 5.09
CA ALA A 9 2.36 -1.81 4.44
C ALA A 9 2.55 -1.95 2.91
N GLY A 10 2.84 -3.16 2.42
CA GLY A 10 3.02 -3.43 1.00
C GLY A 10 1.71 -3.75 0.26
N ALA A 11 0.60 -3.92 0.98
CA ALA A 11 -0.68 -4.37 0.45
C ALA A 11 -1.77 -3.28 0.45
N ILE A 12 -1.40 -2.03 0.68
CA ILE A 12 -2.33 -0.90 0.71
C ILE A 12 -2.88 -0.62 -0.69
N ARG A 13 -4.20 -0.44 -0.82
CA ARG A 13 -4.86 -0.05 -2.06
C ARG A 13 -4.35 1.33 -2.53
N PHE A 14 -4.09 1.47 -3.83
CA PHE A 14 -3.62 2.73 -4.41
C PHE A 14 -4.67 3.85 -4.28
N GLU A 15 -5.95 3.50 -4.36
CA GLU A 15 -7.09 4.38 -4.16
C GLU A 15 -7.06 4.97 -2.73
N THR A 16 -6.87 4.12 -1.72
CA THR A 16 -6.75 4.51 -0.31
C THR A 16 -5.57 5.44 -0.08
N LEU A 17 -4.41 5.16 -0.69
CA LEU A 17 -3.24 6.05 -0.62
C LEU A 17 -3.54 7.44 -1.18
N LEU A 18 -4.22 7.55 -2.33
CA LEU A 18 -4.57 8.84 -2.94
C LEU A 18 -5.59 9.62 -2.09
N GLU A 19 -6.59 8.94 -1.55
CA GLU A 19 -7.58 9.55 -0.67
C GLU A 19 -6.96 10.11 0.60
N LEU A 20 -6.14 9.30 1.29
CA LEU A 20 -5.45 9.70 2.50
C LEU A 20 -4.44 10.82 2.23
N SER A 21 -3.65 10.70 1.15
CA SER A 21 -2.71 11.73 0.69
C SER A 21 -3.40 13.08 0.52
N LYS A 22 -4.53 13.10 -0.19
CA LYS A 22 -5.34 14.30 -0.40
C LYS A 22 -5.91 14.85 0.90
N SER A 23 -6.44 13.99 1.77
CA SER A 23 -7.04 14.42 3.04
C SER A 23 -6.03 15.05 4.01
N LYS A 24 -4.79 14.54 4.01
CA LYS A 24 -3.71 14.98 4.89
C LYS A 24 -2.81 16.06 4.29
N GLY A 25 -2.94 16.34 2.99
CA GLY A 25 -2.03 17.24 2.28
C GLY A 25 -0.60 16.70 2.16
N ILE A 26 -0.43 15.37 2.20
CA ILE A 26 0.88 14.71 2.11
C ILE A 26 1.09 14.28 0.65
N PRO A 27 2.06 14.84 -0.09
CA PRO A 27 2.23 14.55 -1.51
C PRO A 27 2.78 13.14 -1.76
N LEU A 28 2.25 12.45 -2.78
CA LEU A 28 2.78 11.18 -3.30
C LEU A 28 3.60 11.45 -4.57
N GLY A 29 4.66 12.25 -4.43
CA GLY A 29 5.35 12.85 -5.57
C GLY A 29 4.41 13.75 -6.38
N ASN A 30 4.36 13.54 -7.69
CA ASN A 30 3.45 14.26 -8.61
C ASN A 30 2.22 13.42 -9.02
N ALA A 31 2.02 12.25 -8.42
CA ALA A 31 0.92 11.36 -8.79
C ALA A 31 -0.41 11.87 -8.24
N THR A 32 -1.42 11.96 -9.12
CA THR A 32 -2.79 12.38 -8.77
C THR A 32 -3.84 11.32 -9.12
N THR A 33 -3.42 10.29 -9.87
CA THR A 33 -4.27 9.18 -10.31
C THR A 33 -3.62 7.83 -10.00
N VAL A 34 -4.43 6.78 -9.91
CA VAL A 34 -3.93 5.41 -9.65
C VAL A 34 -2.89 4.96 -10.69
N PRO A 35 -3.06 5.19 -12.01
CA PRO A 35 -2.05 4.84 -12.99
C PRO A 35 -0.71 5.57 -12.80
N GLU A 36 -0.73 6.84 -12.42
CA GLU A 36 0.49 7.60 -12.10
C GLU A 36 1.16 7.07 -10.85
N LEU A 37 0.37 6.75 -9.81
CA LEU A 37 0.90 6.21 -8.56
C LEU A 37 1.52 4.82 -8.75
N LYS A 38 0.89 3.96 -9.56
CA LYS A 38 1.46 2.66 -9.94
C LYS A 38 2.79 2.80 -10.67
N LYS A 39 2.90 3.74 -11.61
CA LYS A 39 4.17 4.03 -12.31
C LYS A 39 5.28 4.46 -11.33
N LEU A 40 4.91 5.15 -10.25
CA LEU A 40 5.85 5.64 -9.24
C LEU A 40 6.28 4.54 -8.25
N LEU A 41 5.34 3.70 -7.79
CA LEU A 41 5.56 2.78 -6.68
C LEU A 41 5.90 1.34 -7.10
N VAL A 42 5.54 0.93 -8.32
CA VAL A 42 5.73 -0.47 -8.77
C VAL A 42 7.08 -0.63 -9.47
N THR A 43 7.83 -1.66 -9.08
CA THR A 43 9.04 -2.07 -9.79
C THR A 43 8.67 -2.98 -10.97
N TYR A 44 8.78 -2.45 -12.20
CA TYR A 44 8.43 -3.19 -13.43
C TYR A 44 9.56 -4.03 -14.01
N THR A 45 10.81 -3.69 -13.70
CA THR A 45 11.98 -4.41 -14.17
C THR A 45 12.81 -4.89 -12.99
N PRO A 46 13.39 -6.10 -13.04
CA PRO A 46 14.20 -6.62 -11.95
C PRO A 46 15.32 -5.65 -11.56
N LYS A 47 15.45 -5.41 -10.26
CA LYS A 47 16.49 -4.60 -9.63
C LYS A 47 16.96 -5.27 -8.35
N ASN A 48 17.59 -4.52 -7.45
CA ASN A 48 17.96 -4.98 -6.12
C ASN A 48 16.84 -4.68 -5.10
N LEU A 49 16.97 -5.25 -3.89
CA LEU A 49 16.01 -5.04 -2.79
C LEU A 49 15.84 -3.56 -2.42
N ALA A 50 16.94 -2.79 -2.40
CA ALA A 50 16.91 -1.37 -2.08
C ALA A 50 16.00 -0.57 -3.03
N ALA A 51 15.98 -0.92 -4.32
CA ALA A 51 15.11 -0.27 -5.30
C ALA A 51 13.62 -0.52 -5.02
N VAL A 52 13.25 -1.68 -4.48
CA VAL A 52 11.88 -1.98 -4.08
C VAL A 52 11.51 -1.21 -2.81
N LEU A 53 12.41 -1.18 -1.82
CA LEU A 53 12.18 -0.49 -0.54
C LEU A 53 12.08 1.04 -0.70
N ALA A 54 12.74 1.63 -1.70
CA ALA A 54 12.64 3.07 -1.97
C ALA A 54 11.20 3.55 -2.23
N ALA A 55 10.31 2.69 -2.74
CA ALA A 55 8.90 3.03 -2.92
C ALA A 55 8.19 3.29 -1.58
N PHE A 56 8.59 2.58 -0.52
CA PHE A 56 7.99 2.70 0.82
C PHE A 56 8.23 4.08 1.43
N GLU A 57 9.40 4.68 1.17
CA GLU A 57 9.72 6.03 1.63
C GLU A 57 8.75 7.10 1.07
N ILE A 58 8.15 6.83 -0.10
CA ILE A 58 7.23 7.76 -0.76
C ILE A 58 5.84 7.71 -0.11
N PHE A 59 5.30 6.51 0.15
CA PHE A 59 3.89 6.37 0.54
C PHE A 59 3.67 6.14 2.04
N LEU A 60 4.65 5.60 2.78
CA LEU A 60 4.48 5.36 4.22
C LEU A 60 4.08 6.60 5.02
N PRO A 61 4.62 7.81 4.76
CA PRO A 61 4.21 9.02 5.49
C PRO A 61 2.71 9.31 5.42
N VAL A 62 2.00 8.77 4.42
CA VAL A 62 0.54 8.91 4.29
C VAL A 62 -0.22 8.12 5.35
N VAL A 63 0.38 7.08 5.96
CA VAL A 63 -0.29 6.20 6.93
C VAL A 63 0.39 6.16 8.31
N THR A 64 1.66 6.53 8.39
CA THR A 64 2.42 6.56 9.66
C THR A 64 1.77 7.50 10.67
N ASP A 65 1.77 7.08 11.95
CA ASP A 65 1.24 7.83 13.10
C ASP A 65 -0.24 8.24 12.99
N ASP A 66 -1.03 7.56 12.17
CA ASP A 66 -2.47 7.73 12.06
C ASP A 66 -3.21 6.41 12.30
N LEU A 67 -3.85 6.31 13.48
CA LEU A 67 -4.57 5.12 13.90
C LEU A 67 -5.79 4.81 13.02
N ASP A 68 -6.50 5.83 12.53
CA ASP A 68 -7.68 5.64 11.68
C ASP A 68 -7.24 5.10 10.30
N ALA A 69 -6.14 5.62 9.77
CA ALA A 69 -5.55 5.10 8.53
C ALA A 69 -5.03 3.67 8.70
N ILE A 70 -4.36 3.36 9.81
CA ILE A 70 -3.84 2.03 10.12
C ILE A 70 -4.98 1.01 10.28
N GLU A 71 -6.06 1.37 10.99
CA GLU A 71 -7.26 0.53 11.11
C GLU A 71 -7.88 0.26 9.75
N ARG A 72 -8.07 1.32 8.94
CA ARG A 72 -8.64 1.21 7.59
C ARG A 72 -7.85 0.25 6.71
N ILE A 73 -6.53 0.42 6.59
CA ILE A 73 -5.72 -0.44 5.70
C ILE A 73 -5.69 -1.90 6.19
N SER A 74 -5.77 -2.12 7.51
CA SER A 74 -5.84 -3.47 8.08
C SER A 74 -7.17 -4.15 7.74
N TYR A 75 -8.27 -3.40 7.82
CA TYR A 75 -9.59 -3.92 7.43
C TYR A 75 -9.68 -4.19 5.92
N GLU A 76 -9.18 -3.27 5.09
CA GLU A 76 -9.15 -3.44 3.63
C GLU A 76 -8.32 -4.67 3.20
N LEU A 77 -7.22 -4.97 3.91
CA LEU A 77 -6.43 -6.17 3.67
C LEU A 77 -7.24 -7.44 3.88
N CYS A 78 -8.03 -7.53 4.96
CA CYS A 78 -8.92 -8.66 5.22
C CYS A 78 -9.94 -8.85 4.09
N GLU A 79 -10.54 -7.76 3.58
CA GLU A 79 -11.47 -7.82 2.46
C GLU A 79 -10.80 -8.35 1.19
N ASP A 80 -9.58 -7.92 0.90
CA ASP A 80 -8.85 -8.30 -0.31
C ASP A 80 -8.42 -9.77 -0.24
N GLN A 81 -7.91 -10.22 0.91
CA GLN A 81 -7.60 -11.62 1.18
C GLN A 81 -8.83 -12.52 1.02
N ALA A 82 -10.00 -12.09 1.52
CA ALA A 82 -11.26 -12.82 1.34
C ALA A 82 -11.66 -12.93 -0.14
N LYS A 83 -11.56 -11.84 -0.92
CA LYS A 83 -11.85 -11.83 -2.37
C LYS A 83 -10.92 -12.76 -3.16
N GLU A 84 -9.67 -12.91 -2.71
CA GLU A 84 -8.71 -13.83 -3.31
C GLU A 84 -8.91 -15.31 -2.91
N GLY A 85 -9.88 -15.59 -2.04
CA GLY A 85 -10.18 -16.92 -1.51
C GLY A 85 -9.13 -17.40 -0.50
N VAL A 86 -8.45 -16.47 0.18
CA VAL A 86 -7.58 -16.78 1.31
C VAL A 86 -8.44 -17.00 2.55
N ILE A 87 -8.22 -18.13 3.24
CA ILE A 87 -8.99 -18.51 4.43
C ILE A 87 -8.19 -18.31 5.73
N TYR A 88 -6.87 -18.09 5.59
CA TYR A 88 -5.94 -17.77 6.68
C TYR A 88 -4.74 -17.04 6.09
N PHE A 89 -4.34 -15.93 6.72
CA PHE A 89 -3.13 -15.21 6.39
C PHE A 89 -2.43 -14.62 7.63
N GLU A 90 -1.13 -14.36 7.50
CA GLU A 90 -0.30 -13.65 8.49
C GLU A 90 0.32 -12.42 7.80
N ALA A 91 0.17 -11.23 8.40
CA ALA A 91 0.60 -9.96 7.83
C ALA A 91 1.10 -8.96 8.89
#